data_AF-A0A940KK30-F1
#
_entry.id   AF-A0A940KK30-F1
#
_cell.length_a   1.000
_cell.length_b   1.000
_cell.length_c   1.000
_cell.angle_alpha   90.00
_cell.angle_beta   90.00
_cell.angle_gamma   90.00
#
_symmetry.space_group_name_H-M   'P 1'
#
loop_
_entity.id
_entity.type
_entity.pdbx_description
1 polymer ?
#
loop_
_entity_poly.entity_id
_entity_poly.type
_entity_poly.pdbx_seq_one_letter_code
_entity_poly.pdbx_strand_id
1 'polypeptide(L)'
;PAIYNYVNIPSAFINTPADPSLRWESVGELNLGVDFRMKNSRFSGSVEWYRKFSNDLIYNALLDEVTGLPAVSKNSASLVTRGFQVDVNSVNLDGMFRWTSNLAFNYTATKIKDYKLEDRGRPISGFLESSGTSILLIKGRDPYGIYSLPFAGLDPENGDPRGYLDGKISKDYLGLLQQSVDTADMIYHGSGLPRYYGFLTNTFSYKRFSLAVNILYEFDFYFKKSTLNYFSLFGSGITHPDFAKRWQKSGDENLTTVPSMVYPLFSPNRDQFYAGSSVNVLKGDNIRLQYIRLNYDVSKPVLGLKFIQNLQLSLIASELGFIWRANKEKLDPDFGSSLNSYPVPRSFALGLNLTF
;
A
#
# COMPACT_ATOMS: atom_id res chain seq x y z
N PRO A 1 19.73 27.46 5.37
CA PRO A 1 20.91 27.44 6.24
C PRO A 1 20.54 27.65 7.72
N ALA A 2 20.54 26.57 8.51
CA ALA A 2 20.42 26.69 9.97
C ALA A 2 21.76 27.17 10.53
N ILE A 3 21.82 28.44 10.92
CA ILE A 3 22.95 28.98 11.66
C ILE A 3 22.89 28.36 13.06
N TYR A 4 23.69 27.33 13.30
CA TYR A 4 23.86 26.79 14.64
C TYR A 4 24.35 27.90 15.56
N ASN A 5 23.60 28.13 16.62
CA ASN A 5 23.77 29.26 17.50
C ASN A 5 24.89 28.94 18.52
N TYR A 6 26.14 29.10 18.10
CA TYR A 6 27.33 28.78 18.90
C TYR A 6 27.49 29.64 20.17
N VAL A 7 26.64 30.64 20.39
CA VAL A 7 26.83 31.67 21.43
C VAL A 7 25.66 31.81 22.41
N ASN A 8 24.68 30.88 22.40
CA ASN A 8 23.57 30.83 23.37
C ASN A 8 22.77 32.15 23.48
N ILE A 9 22.71 32.94 22.41
CA ILE A 9 21.97 34.19 22.31
C ILE A 9 20.56 33.87 21.80
N PRO A 10 19.48 34.48 22.33
CA PRO A 10 18.14 34.26 21.80
C PRO A 10 18.07 34.57 20.30
N SER A 11 17.59 33.60 19.51
CA SER A 11 17.38 33.72 18.06
C SER A 11 15.95 33.34 17.71
N ALA A 12 15.38 34.01 16.71
CA ALA A 12 14.10 33.65 16.11
C ALA A 12 14.31 33.21 14.65
N PHE A 13 13.58 32.19 14.23
CA PHE A 13 13.60 31.69 12.85
C PHE A 13 12.17 31.64 12.31
N ILE A 14 12.01 31.94 11.03
CA ILE A 14 10.72 31.81 10.34
C ILE A 14 10.56 30.33 9.94
N ASN A 15 9.73 29.59 10.67
CA ASN A 15 9.48 28.17 10.37
C ASN A 15 8.43 27.96 9.26
N THR A 16 7.44 28.84 9.18
CA THR A 16 6.33 28.74 8.22
C THR A 16 6.07 30.12 7.62
N PRO A 17 6.68 30.45 6.47
CA PRO A 17 6.35 31.68 5.77
C PRO A 17 4.87 31.66 5.37
N ALA A 18 4.17 32.78 5.57
CA ALA A 18 2.80 32.93 5.07
C ALA A 18 2.82 33.02 3.54
N ASP A 19 1.92 32.28 2.88
CA ASP A 19 1.66 32.43 1.45
C ASP A 19 0.26 33.04 1.26
N PRO A 20 0.16 34.34 0.95
CA PRO A 20 -1.11 35.02 0.72
C PRO A 20 -1.89 34.48 -0.49
N SER A 21 -1.26 33.69 -1.36
CA SER A 21 -1.89 33.08 -2.54
C SER A 21 -2.58 31.76 -2.26
N LEU A 22 -2.47 31.26 -1.02
CA LEU A 22 -3.16 30.05 -0.57
C LEU A 22 -4.67 30.18 -0.75
N ARG A 23 -5.25 29.15 -1.35
CA ARG A 23 -6.69 28.98 -1.52
C ARG A 23 -7.10 27.55 -1.19
N TRP A 24 -8.41 27.34 -1.08
CA TRP A 24 -8.97 26.00 -0.90
C TRP A 24 -8.58 25.08 -2.06
N GLU A 25 -8.28 23.83 -1.73
CA GLU A 25 -8.20 22.76 -2.72
C GLU A 25 -9.56 22.60 -3.40
N SER A 26 -9.57 22.41 -4.72
CA SER A 26 -10.82 22.24 -5.48
C SER A 26 -10.90 20.85 -6.08
N VAL A 27 -12.07 20.23 -5.95
CA VAL A 27 -12.34 18.89 -6.45
C VAL A 27 -13.58 18.93 -7.32
N GLY A 28 -13.42 18.57 -8.60
CA GLY A 28 -14.52 18.38 -9.53
C GLY A 28 -14.65 16.91 -9.91
N GLU A 29 -15.87 16.39 -9.93
CA GLU A 29 -16.12 14.98 -10.26
C GLU A 29 -17.28 14.85 -11.25
N LEU A 30 -17.08 14.00 -12.25
CA LEU A 30 -18.13 13.53 -13.15
C LEU A 30 -18.34 12.04 -12.89
N ASN A 31 -19.55 11.67 -12.50
CA ASN A 31 -19.98 10.27 -12.33
C ASN A 31 -21.12 9.99 -13.32
N LEU A 32 -21.01 8.88 -14.06
CA LEU A 32 -22.02 8.36 -14.98
C LEU A 32 -22.36 6.93 -14.55
N GLY A 33 -23.61 6.70 -14.16
CA GLY A 33 -24.08 5.40 -13.66
C GLY A 33 -25.25 4.86 -14.47
N VAL A 34 -25.33 3.53 -14.56
CA VAL A 34 -26.49 2.81 -15.09
C VAL A 34 -26.87 1.72 -14.11
N ASP A 35 -28.12 1.78 -13.65
CA ASP A 35 -28.75 0.72 -12.87
C ASP A 35 -29.47 -0.28 -13.78
N PHE A 36 -29.42 -1.56 -13.41
CA PHE A 36 -30.12 -2.60 -14.15
C PHE A 36 -30.80 -3.61 -13.24
N ARG A 37 -31.88 -4.19 -13.76
CA ARG A 37 -32.60 -5.30 -13.17
C ARG A 37 -33.17 -6.16 -14.28
N MET A 38 -32.79 -7.44 -14.32
CA MET A 38 -33.10 -8.34 -15.43
C MET A 38 -33.61 -9.69 -14.93
N LYS A 39 -34.31 -10.42 -15.81
CA LYS A 39 -34.80 -11.79 -15.58
C LYS A 39 -35.57 -11.92 -14.26
N ASN A 40 -36.62 -11.12 -14.08
CA ASN A 40 -37.42 -11.09 -12.83
C ASN A 40 -36.57 -10.86 -11.58
N SER A 41 -35.65 -9.90 -11.64
CA SER A 41 -34.74 -9.54 -10.55
C SER A 41 -33.72 -10.62 -10.18
N ARG A 42 -33.48 -11.62 -11.04
CA ARG A 42 -32.42 -12.61 -10.80
C ARG A 42 -31.03 -12.01 -10.94
N PHE A 43 -30.88 -10.95 -11.74
CA PHE A 43 -29.66 -10.16 -11.83
C PHE A 43 -30.02 -8.69 -11.64
N SER A 44 -29.35 -8.02 -10.72
CA SER A 44 -29.54 -6.59 -10.48
C SER A 44 -28.26 -5.95 -9.97
N GLY A 45 -28.08 -4.68 -10.24
CA GLY A 45 -26.88 -3.98 -9.82
C GLY A 45 -26.69 -2.66 -10.55
N SER A 46 -25.48 -2.13 -10.47
CA SER A 46 -25.09 -0.88 -11.09
C SER A 46 -23.72 -0.99 -11.74
N VAL A 47 -23.52 -0.19 -12.79
CA VAL A 47 -22.22 0.08 -13.38
C VAL A 47 -22.01 1.58 -13.36
N GLU A 48 -20.95 2.02 -12.70
CA GLU A 48 -20.59 3.42 -12.58
C GLU A 48 -19.22 3.65 -13.17
N TRP A 49 -19.08 4.75 -13.89
CA TRP A 49 -17.79 5.30 -14.31
C TRP A 49 -17.64 6.68 -13.71
N TYR A 50 -16.46 6.99 -13.18
CA TYR A 50 -16.20 8.30 -12.62
C TYR A 50 -14.85 8.85 -13.05
N ARG A 51 -14.79 10.18 -13.10
CA ARG A 51 -13.57 10.95 -13.33
C ARG A 51 -13.53 12.14 -12.39
N LYS A 52 -12.51 12.15 -11.54
CA LYS A 52 -12.27 13.15 -10.51
C LYS A 52 -11.01 13.95 -10.85
N PHE A 53 -11.11 15.26 -10.73
CA PHE A 53 -10.03 16.21 -10.89
C PHE A 53 -9.82 16.94 -9.58
N SER A 54 -8.68 16.73 -8.94
CA SER A 54 -8.26 17.51 -7.78
C SER A 54 -7.27 18.55 -8.25
N ASN A 55 -7.62 19.83 -8.13
CA ASN A 55 -6.75 20.94 -8.50
C ASN A 55 -6.38 21.73 -7.25
N ASP A 56 -5.28 22.47 -7.36
CA ASP A 56 -4.80 23.36 -6.31
C ASP A 56 -4.55 22.61 -4.99
N LEU A 57 -4.00 21.40 -5.07
CA LEU A 57 -3.61 20.65 -3.87
C LEU A 57 -2.49 21.39 -3.15
N ILE A 58 -2.67 21.53 -1.85
CA ILE A 58 -1.73 22.15 -0.94
C ILE A 58 -0.64 21.13 -0.66
N TYR A 59 0.58 21.46 -1.07
CA TYR A 59 1.75 20.62 -0.83
C TYR A 59 2.93 21.50 -0.45
N ASN A 60 3.83 20.95 0.38
CA ASN A 60 5.04 21.65 0.79
C ASN A 60 6.01 21.74 -0.37
N ALA A 61 6.16 22.95 -0.88
CA ALA A 61 7.08 23.30 -1.93
C ALA A 61 8.43 23.67 -1.32
N LEU A 62 9.49 22.97 -1.70
CA LEU A 62 10.86 23.40 -1.39
C LEU A 62 11.10 24.77 -2.06
N LEU A 63 11.72 25.67 -1.31
CA LEU A 63 12.14 26.97 -1.80
C LEU A 63 13.62 26.92 -2.20
N ASP A 64 14.04 27.84 -3.07
CA ASP A 64 15.44 28.02 -3.40
C ASP A 64 16.24 28.35 -2.12
N GLU A 65 17.41 27.73 -1.95
CA GLU A 65 18.25 27.91 -0.76
C GLU A 65 18.63 29.38 -0.51
N VAL A 66 18.68 30.21 -1.57
CA VAL A 66 18.94 31.66 -1.51
C VAL A 66 17.87 32.39 -0.67
N THR A 67 16.66 31.85 -0.58
CA THR A 67 15.57 32.45 0.20
C THR A 67 15.75 32.31 1.71
N GLY A 68 16.68 31.47 2.17
CA GLY A 68 16.92 31.21 3.59
C GLY A 68 15.81 30.39 4.29
N LEU A 69 14.75 30.02 3.57
CA LEU A 69 13.59 29.29 4.07
C LEU A 69 13.55 27.87 3.49
N PRO A 70 13.21 26.84 4.27
CA PRO A 70 13.31 25.45 3.80
C PRO A 70 12.15 25.05 2.86
N ALA A 71 10.93 25.53 3.12
CA ALA A 71 9.75 25.20 2.33
C ALA A 71 8.62 26.21 2.58
N VAL A 72 7.66 26.27 1.65
CA VAL A 72 6.38 26.98 1.80
C VAL A 72 5.23 26.06 1.41
N SER A 73 4.12 26.11 2.15
CA SER A 73 2.90 25.41 1.78
C SER A 73 2.18 26.22 0.71
N LYS A 74 1.97 25.64 -0.48
CA LYS A 74 1.33 26.33 -1.61
C LYS A 74 0.46 25.38 -2.42
N ASN A 75 -0.55 25.92 -3.11
CA ASN A 75 -1.35 25.17 -4.08
C ASN A 75 -0.47 24.78 -5.30
N SER A 76 0.12 23.59 -5.25
CA SER A 76 1.21 23.18 -6.12
C SER A 76 1.05 21.82 -6.75
N ALA A 77 -0.04 21.10 -6.56
CA ALA A 77 -0.25 19.83 -7.24
C ALA A 77 -1.68 19.69 -7.78
N SER A 78 -1.82 18.86 -8.80
CA SER A 78 -3.10 18.45 -9.35
C SER A 78 -3.09 16.96 -9.68
N LEU A 79 -4.21 16.29 -9.38
CA LEU A 79 -4.41 14.87 -9.61
C LEU A 79 -5.59 14.66 -10.55
N VAL A 80 -5.50 13.59 -11.32
CA VAL A 80 -6.65 13.03 -12.03
C VAL A 80 -6.85 11.60 -11.57
N THR A 81 -8.04 11.30 -11.08
CA THR A 81 -8.48 9.95 -10.75
C THR A 81 -9.55 9.53 -11.73
N ARG A 82 -9.46 8.31 -12.24
CA ARG A 82 -10.51 7.68 -13.03
C ARG A 82 -10.77 6.31 -12.46
N GLY A 83 -12.01 5.86 -12.57
CA GLY A 83 -12.37 4.54 -12.14
C GLY A 83 -13.68 4.06 -12.71
N PHE A 84 -13.93 2.77 -12.48
CA PHE A 84 -15.21 2.17 -12.73
C PHE A 84 -15.57 1.25 -11.56
N GLN A 85 -16.85 1.21 -11.23
CA GLN A 85 -17.40 0.37 -10.18
C GLN A 85 -18.52 -0.47 -10.77
N VAL A 86 -18.55 -1.74 -10.40
CA VAL A 86 -19.56 -2.69 -10.84
C VAL A 86 -20.03 -3.43 -9.60
N ASP A 87 -21.29 -3.26 -9.25
CA ASP A 87 -21.97 -4.09 -8.25
C ASP A 87 -22.96 -5.00 -8.96
N VAL A 88 -22.88 -6.30 -8.71
CA VAL A 88 -23.79 -7.28 -9.28
C VAL A 88 -24.31 -8.21 -8.20
N ASN A 89 -25.62 -8.23 -8.05
CA ASN A 89 -26.35 -9.18 -7.24
C ASN A 89 -26.98 -10.22 -8.15
N SER A 90 -26.83 -11.49 -7.77
CA SER A 90 -27.39 -12.63 -8.48
C SER A 90 -28.18 -13.53 -7.54
N VAL A 91 -29.34 -13.99 -7.99
CA VAL A 91 -30.09 -15.11 -7.40
C VAL A 91 -29.85 -16.36 -8.27
N ASN A 92 -28.85 -17.13 -7.88
CA ASN A 92 -28.38 -18.31 -8.63
C ASN A 92 -29.35 -19.48 -8.51
N LEU A 93 -29.87 -19.72 -7.30
CA LEU A 93 -30.92 -20.70 -7.02
C LEU A 93 -31.96 -20.05 -6.10
N ASP A 94 -33.24 -20.29 -6.38
CA ASP A 94 -34.36 -19.72 -5.63
C ASP A 94 -35.39 -20.82 -5.33
N GLY A 95 -35.29 -21.40 -4.14
CA GLY A 95 -36.11 -22.51 -3.68
C GLY A 95 -35.87 -22.80 -2.20
N MET A 96 -36.17 -24.02 -1.74
CA MET A 96 -35.90 -24.42 -0.34
C MET A 96 -34.42 -24.26 0.03
N PHE A 97 -33.55 -24.57 -0.93
CA PHE A 97 -32.17 -24.11 -0.94
C PHE A 97 -32.10 -22.86 -1.82
N ARG A 98 -31.61 -21.76 -1.25
CA ARG A 98 -31.40 -20.49 -1.94
C ARG A 98 -29.91 -20.18 -1.98
N TRP A 99 -29.43 -19.77 -3.14
CA TRP A 99 -28.05 -19.32 -3.30
C TRP A 99 -28.05 -17.96 -3.99
N THR A 100 -27.49 -16.97 -3.30
CA THR A 100 -27.25 -15.64 -3.85
C THR A 100 -25.76 -15.33 -3.88
N SER A 101 -25.36 -14.49 -4.83
CA SER A 101 -24.02 -13.93 -4.91
C SER A 101 -24.10 -12.42 -5.00
N ASN A 102 -23.18 -11.72 -4.34
CA ASN A 102 -22.92 -10.30 -4.56
C ASN A 102 -21.44 -10.14 -4.92
N LEU A 103 -21.21 -9.53 -6.08
CA LEU A 103 -19.89 -9.20 -6.60
C LEU A 103 -19.77 -7.68 -6.63
N ALA A 104 -18.80 -7.16 -5.89
CA ALA A 104 -18.31 -5.80 -6.07
C ALA A 104 -16.98 -5.85 -6.81
N PHE A 105 -16.85 -5.06 -7.86
CA PHE A 105 -15.61 -4.86 -8.60
C PHE A 105 -15.35 -3.36 -8.73
N ASN A 106 -14.14 -2.95 -8.38
CA ASN A 106 -13.69 -1.58 -8.48
C ASN A 106 -12.38 -1.52 -9.24
N TYR A 107 -12.27 -0.53 -10.12
CA TYR A 107 -11.01 -0.07 -10.67
C TYR A 107 -10.81 1.39 -10.31
N THR A 108 -9.63 1.73 -9.78
CA THR A 108 -9.26 3.10 -9.45
C THR A 108 -7.82 3.35 -9.87
N ALA A 109 -7.60 4.39 -10.67
CA ALA A 109 -6.28 4.83 -11.07
C ALA A 109 -6.15 6.35 -10.89
N THR A 110 -5.22 6.75 -10.04
CA THR A 110 -4.88 8.16 -9.79
C THR A 110 -3.53 8.47 -10.39
N LYS A 111 -3.41 9.62 -11.05
CA LYS A 111 -2.17 10.11 -11.65
C LYS A 111 -1.89 11.54 -11.24
N ILE A 112 -0.61 11.86 -11.02
CA ILE A 112 -0.14 13.25 -10.93
C ILE A 112 -0.34 13.90 -12.31
N LYS A 113 -1.25 14.86 -12.41
CA LYS A 113 -1.52 15.58 -13.67
C LYS A 113 -0.48 16.67 -13.89
N ASP A 114 -0.22 17.46 -12.86
CA ASP A 114 0.74 18.54 -12.88
C ASP A 114 1.12 18.94 -11.46
N TYR A 115 2.30 19.51 -11.29
CA TYR A 115 2.75 20.06 -10.02
C TYR A 115 3.77 21.19 -10.24
N LYS A 116 3.84 22.13 -9.31
CA LYS A 116 4.60 23.40 -9.41
C LYS A 116 5.88 23.37 -8.58
N LEU A 117 6.60 22.26 -8.67
CA LEU A 117 7.95 22.10 -8.13
C LEU A 117 8.86 21.71 -9.28
N GLU A 118 9.97 22.41 -9.43
CA GLU A 118 11.07 21.86 -10.19
C GLU A 118 11.64 20.72 -9.35
N ASP A 119 11.33 19.46 -9.68
CA ASP A 119 11.97 18.28 -9.05
C ASP A 119 13.47 18.17 -9.41
N ARG A 120 13.99 19.14 -10.17
CA ARG A 120 15.37 19.22 -10.64
C ARG A 120 16.33 19.14 -9.46
N GLY A 121 17.21 18.15 -9.52
CA GLY A 121 18.29 17.99 -8.55
C GLY A 121 17.88 17.38 -7.21
N ARG A 122 16.64 16.92 -7.02
CA ARG A 122 16.28 16.21 -5.78
C ARG A 122 16.99 14.85 -5.72
N PRO A 123 17.64 14.50 -4.59
CA PRO A 123 18.25 13.18 -4.41
C PRO A 123 17.21 12.07 -4.47
N ILE A 124 17.55 10.97 -5.16
CA ILE A 124 16.68 9.79 -5.26
C ILE A 124 16.44 9.09 -3.93
N SER A 125 17.34 9.22 -2.95
CA SER A 125 17.20 8.64 -1.60
C SER A 125 15.84 8.89 -0.96
N GLY A 126 15.36 10.14 -0.98
CA GLY A 126 14.06 10.50 -0.40
C GLY A 126 12.87 9.85 -1.13
N PHE A 127 12.99 9.64 -2.45
CA PHE A 127 11.97 8.96 -3.25
C PHE A 127 11.94 7.45 -2.94
N LEU A 128 13.09 6.82 -2.76
CA LEU A 128 13.20 5.39 -2.45
C LEU A 128 12.63 5.05 -1.07
N GLU A 129 12.79 5.93 -0.09
CA GLU A 129 12.24 5.77 1.27
C GLU A 129 10.72 5.99 1.31
N SER A 130 10.26 6.99 0.57
CA SER A 130 8.84 7.39 0.53
C SER A 130 7.99 6.57 -0.45
N SER A 131 8.63 5.73 -1.26
CA SER A 131 8.02 4.90 -2.30
C SER A 131 6.92 4.00 -1.74
N GLY A 132 5.67 4.24 -2.14
CA GLY A 132 4.49 3.48 -1.73
C GLY A 132 3.86 3.90 -0.40
N THR A 133 4.55 4.72 0.39
CA THR A 133 4.09 5.14 1.74
C THR A 133 3.69 6.60 1.79
N SER A 134 4.20 7.42 0.86
CA SER A 134 3.90 8.85 0.74
C SER A 134 3.66 9.26 -0.71
N ILE A 135 3.07 10.45 -0.90
CA ILE A 135 2.84 11.01 -2.23
C ILE A 135 4.17 11.45 -2.85
N LEU A 136 4.50 10.85 -4.00
CA LEU A 136 5.61 11.19 -4.88
C LEU A 136 5.09 11.93 -6.10
N LEU A 137 5.49 13.21 -6.23
CA LEU A 137 5.00 14.10 -7.27
C LEU A 137 5.76 13.90 -8.59
N ILE A 138 5.59 12.77 -9.28
CA ILE A 138 6.15 12.58 -10.63
C ILE A 138 5.03 12.66 -11.66
N LYS A 139 5.12 13.62 -12.58
CA LYS A 139 4.11 13.86 -13.62
C LYS A 139 3.80 12.57 -14.40
N GLY A 140 2.52 12.25 -14.56
CA GLY A 140 2.04 11.06 -15.25
C GLY A 140 2.18 9.75 -14.47
N ARG A 141 2.70 9.77 -13.24
CA ARG A 141 2.85 8.59 -12.37
C ARG A 141 1.79 8.55 -11.27
N ASP A 142 1.70 7.40 -10.59
CA ASP A 142 0.80 7.23 -9.45
C ASP A 142 1.36 7.99 -8.24
N PRO A 143 0.51 8.66 -7.42
CA PRO A 143 0.95 9.37 -6.23
C PRO A 143 1.72 8.46 -5.26
N TYR A 144 1.23 7.24 -5.04
CA TYR A 144 1.88 6.24 -4.21
C TYR A 144 2.69 5.26 -5.07
N GLY A 145 3.38 5.76 -6.10
CA GLY A 145 4.15 4.92 -7.00
C GLY A 145 5.28 4.16 -6.29
N ILE A 146 5.54 2.93 -6.75
CA ILE A 146 6.66 2.12 -6.27
C ILE A 146 7.87 2.28 -7.19
N TYR A 147 8.98 2.69 -6.60
CA TYR A 147 10.24 2.95 -7.28
C TYR A 147 11.40 2.22 -6.60
N SER A 148 12.40 1.85 -7.40
CA SER A 148 13.62 1.22 -6.92
C SER A 148 14.82 1.52 -7.81
N LEU A 149 16.02 1.36 -7.27
CA LEU A 149 17.24 1.29 -8.07
C LEU A 149 17.49 -0.12 -8.63
N PRO A 150 18.10 -0.25 -9.81
CA PRO A 150 18.51 -1.55 -10.36
C PRO A 150 19.56 -2.22 -9.47
N PHE A 151 19.33 -3.49 -9.17
CA PHE A 151 20.23 -4.31 -8.38
C PHE A 151 21.17 -5.13 -9.29
N ALA A 152 22.47 -4.92 -9.19
CA ALA A 152 23.50 -5.62 -9.97
C ALA A 152 24.01 -6.91 -9.28
N GLY A 153 23.24 -7.45 -8.34
CA GLY A 153 23.64 -8.59 -7.53
C GLY A 153 24.64 -8.23 -6.42
N LEU A 154 25.07 -9.25 -5.69
CA LEU A 154 26.12 -9.11 -4.68
C LEU A 154 27.51 -9.25 -5.33
N ASP A 155 28.49 -8.57 -4.75
CA ASP A 155 29.90 -8.73 -5.09
C ASP A 155 30.39 -10.13 -4.68
N PRO A 156 30.93 -10.94 -5.61
CA PRO A 156 31.37 -12.31 -5.30
C PRO A 156 32.53 -12.41 -4.31
N GLU A 157 33.30 -11.34 -4.11
CA GLU A 157 34.48 -11.36 -3.23
C GLU A 157 34.11 -11.02 -1.79
N ASN A 158 33.17 -10.09 -1.59
CA ASN A 158 32.87 -9.53 -0.27
C ASN A 158 31.38 -9.46 0.09
N GLY A 159 30.47 -9.85 -0.81
CA GLY A 159 29.03 -9.88 -0.60
C GLY A 159 28.35 -8.51 -0.52
N ASP A 160 29.00 -7.45 -1.00
CA ASP A 160 28.43 -6.11 -1.04
C ASP A 160 27.32 -5.99 -2.10
N PRO A 161 26.20 -5.29 -1.80
CA PRO A 161 25.17 -5.02 -2.79
C PRO A 161 25.71 -4.04 -3.83
N ARG A 162 25.49 -4.30 -5.12
CA ARG A 162 25.98 -3.45 -6.20
C ARG A 162 24.81 -2.80 -6.94
N GLY A 163 25.00 -1.54 -7.33
CA GLY A 163 24.05 -0.77 -8.14
C GLY A 163 24.69 -0.28 -9.43
N TYR A 164 23.96 0.56 -10.16
CA TYR A 164 24.45 1.23 -11.35
C TYR A 164 24.57 2.73 -11.11
N LEU A 165 25.76 3.29 -11.33
CA LEU A 165 26.04 4.71 -11.33
C LEU A 165 26.61 5.07 -12.71
N ASP A 166 25.94 5.98 -13.42
CA ASP A 166 26.29 6.36 -14.80
C ASP A 166 26.42 5.15 -15.74
N GLY A 167 25.50 4.18 -15.60
CA GLY A 167 25.47 2.94 -16.39
C GLY A 167 26.55 1.91 -16.03
N LYS A 168 27.39 2.14 -15.02
CA LYS A 168 28.45 1.22 -14.58
C LYS A 168 28.14 0.63 -13.21
N ILE A 169 28.55 -0.62 -13.00
CA ILE A 169 28.45 -1.27 -11.69
C ILE A 169 29.26 -0.48 -10.67
N SER A 170 28.64 -0.11 -9.56
CA SER A 170 29.24 0.69 -8.50
C SER A 170 28.85 0.19 -7.11
N LYS A 171 29.76 0.43 -6.16
CA LYS A 171 29.58 0.29 -4.71
C LYS A 171 29.65 1.65 -4.00
N ASP A 172 29.70 2.75 -4.75
CA ASP A 172 29.60 4.11 -4.21
C ASP A 172 28.13 4.38 -3.83
N TYR A 173 27.75 3.96 -2.63
CA TYR A 173 26.38 4.10 -2.14
C TYR A 173 25.94 5.55 -1.99
N LEU A 174 26.88 6.48 -1.71
CA LEU A 174 26.54 7.90 -1.63
C LEU A 174 26.20 8.43 -3.02
N GLY A 175 27.07 8.18 -4.00
CA GLY A 175 26.82 8.53 -5.40
C GLY A 175 25.51 7.92 -5.91
N LEU A 176 25.27 6.64 -5.64
CA LEU A 176 24.04 5.93 -6.03
C LEU A 176 22.77 6.59 -5.48
N LEU A 177 22.79 7.05 -4.22
CA LEU A 177 21.65 7.63 -3.52
C LEU A 177 21.45 9.14 -3.78
N GLN A 178 22.51 9.82 -4.24
CA GLN A 178 22.50 11.26 -4.55
C GLN A 178 22.21 11.57 -6.02
N GLN A 179 22.05 10.55 -6.88
CA GLN A 179 21.57 10.77 -8.25
C GLN A 179 20.28 11.58 -8.25
N SER A 180 20.16 12.50 -9.20
CA SER A 180 18.92 13.27 -9.37
C SER A 180 17.82 12.35 -9.87
N VAL A 181 16.61 12.49 -9.31
CA VAL A 181 15.42 11.71 -9.73
C VAL A 181 15.14 11.81 -11.23
N ASP A 182 15.51 12.93 -11.87
CA ASP A 182 15.30 13.15 -13.31
C ASP A 182 16.28 12.38 -14.20
N THR A 183 17.46 12.04 -13.69
CA THR A 183 18.56 11.42 -14.46
C THR A 183 18.92 10.03 -13.98
N ALA A 184 18.48 9.64 -12.78
CA ALA A 184 18.75 8.35 -12.21
C ALA A 184 18.08 7.23 -13.01
N ASP A 185 18.75 6.09 -13.13
CA ASP A 185 18.21 4.86 -13.73
C ASP A 185 17.17 4.19 -12.81
N MET A 186 16.11 4.91 -12.44
CA MET A 186 15.08 4.43 -11.53
C MET A 186 14.08 3.51 -12.24
N ILE A 187 13.78 2.37 -11.62
CA ILE A 187 12.74 1.45 -12.07
C ILE A 187 11.42 1.85 -11.43
N TYR A 188 10.41 2.15 -12.24
CA TYR A 188 9.03 2.33 -11.81
C TYR A 188 8.24 1.03 -11.99
N HIS A 189 7.75 0.46 -10.88
CA HIS A 189 7.05 -0.83 -10.90
C HIS A 189 5.55 -0.67 -11.13
N GLY A 190 4.93 0.36 -10.56
CA GLY A 190 3.49 0.53 -10.60
C GLY A 190 2.95 1.28 -9.39
N SER A 191 1.67 1.07 -9.09
CA SER A 191 1.00 1.63 -7.92
C SER A 191 1.38 0.87 -6.64
N GLY A 192 1.53 1.60 -5.54
CA GLY A 192 1.59 1.04 -4.18
C GLY A 192 0.22 0.70 -3.60
N LEU A 193 -0.86 1.12 -4.27
CA LEU A 193 -2.24 0.83 -3.90
C LEU A 193 -2.91 -0.07 -4.95
N PRO A 194 -3.76 -1.04 -4.56
CA PRO A 194 -4.53 -1.87 -5.49
C PRO A 194 -5.30 -1.02 -6.49
N ARG A 195 -5.10 -1.27 -7.79
CA ARG A 195 -5.93 -0.63 -8.82
C ARG A 195 -7.21 -1.38 -9.07
N TYR A 196 -7.20 -2.69 -8.93
CA TYR A 196 -8.39 -3.53 -9.02
C TYR A 196 -8.66 -4.13 -7.66
N TYR A 197 -9.85 -3.92 -7.11
CA TYR A 197 -10.20 -4.46 -5.80
C TYR A 197 -11.71 -4.64 -5.67
N GLY A 198 -12.09 -5.51 -4.75
CA GLY A 198 -13.50 -5.77 -4.48
C GLY A 198 -13.66 -7.09 -3.77
N PHE A 199 -14.88 -7.61 -3.80
CA PHE A 199 -15.19 -8.83 -3.11
C PHE A 199 -16.27 -9.64 -3.82
N LEU A 200 -16.31 -10.93 -3.51
CA LEU A 200 -17.38 -11.84 -3.86
C LEU A 200 -17.93 -12.45 -2.58
N THR A 201 -19.20 -12.17 -2.30
CA THR A 201 -19.94 -12.84 -1.23
C THR A 201 -20.87 -13.87 -1.83
N ASN A 202 -20.80 -15.12 -1.35
CA ASN A 202 -21.79 -16.15 -1.63
C ASN A 202 -22.58 -16.44 -0.36
N THR A 203 -23.90 -16.41 -0.47
CA THR A 203 -24.82 -16.73 0.62
C THR A 203 -25.65 -17.94 0.24
N PHE A 204 -25.55 -19.00 1.04
CA PHE A 204 -26.30 -20.24 0.90
C PHE A 204 -27.29 -20.35 2.05
N SER A 205 -28.58 -20.40 1.74
CA SER A 205 -29.63 -20.51 2.74
C SER A 205 -30.43 -21.78 2.54
N TYR A 206 -30.70 -22.51 3.63
CA TYR A 206 -31.55 -23.69 3.62
C TYR A 206 -32.40 -23.72 4.88
N LYS A 207 -33.72 -23.64 4.70
CA LYS A 207 -34.69 -23.52 5.80
C LYS A 207 -34.34 -22.34 6.72
N ARG A 208 -33.76 -22.64 7.89
CA ARG A 208 -33.41 -21.68 8.96
C ARG A 208 -31.91 -21.39 9.04
N PHE A 209 -31.11 -22.05 8.22
CA PHE A 209 -29.66 -21.85 8.17
C PHE A 209 -29.30 -20.90 7.05
N SER A 210 -28.33 -20.04 7.29
CA SER A 210 -27.71 -19.19 6.27
C SER A 210 -26.21 -19.13 6.46
N LEU A 211 -25.45 -19.52 5.44
CA LEU A 211 -23.99 -19.50 5.41
C LEU A 211 -23.52 -18.47 4.39
N ALA A 212 -22.82 -17.43 4.84
CA ALA A 212 -22.17 -16.44 3.99
C ALA A 212 -20.66 -16.66 3.98
N VAL A 213 -20.07 -16.70 2.79
CA VAL A 213 -18.62 -16.78 2.56
C VAL A 213 -18.21 -15.56 1.75
N ASN A 214 -17.30 -14.75 2.29
CA ASN A 214 -16.82 -13.54 1.64
C ASN A 214 -15.33 -13.67 1.28
N ILE A 215 -15.04 -13.40 0.01
CA ILE A 215 -13.70 -13.43 -0.57
C ILE A 215 -13.36 -12.02 -1.04
N LEU A 216 -12.27 -11.46 -0.54
CA LEU A 216 -11.71 -10.18 -0.96
C LEU A 216 -10.62 -10.43 -2.00
N TYR A 217 -10.46 -9.54 -2.97
CA TYR A 217 -9.36 -9.58 -3.92
C TYR A 217 -8.77 -8.19 -4.19
N GLU A 218 -7.47 -8.14 -4.45
CA GLU A 218 -6.71 -6.93 -4.70
C GLU A 218 -5.61 -7.21 -5.74
N PHE A 219 -5.54 -6.43 -6.81
CA PHE A 219 -4.62 -6.66 -7.94
C PHE A 219 -4.05 -5.36 -8.53
N ASP A 220 -2.97 -5.52 -9.32
CA ASP A 220 -2.21 -4.48 -10.01
C ASP A 220 -1.55 -3.49 -9.05
N PHE A 221 -0.84 -4.02 -8.06
CA PHE A 221 -0.02 -3.21 -7.16
C PHE A 221 1.24 -3.92 -6.68
N TYR A 222 2.15 -3.12 -6.13
CA TYR A 222 3.47 -3.54 -5.68
C TYR A 222 3.72 -3.00 -4.27
N PHE A 223 4.63 -3.63 -3.55
CA PHE A 223 5.09 -3.14 -2.25
C PHE A 223 6.58 -3.39 -2.09
N LYS A 224 7.22 -2.62 -1.21
CA LYS A 224 8.60 -2.86 -0.79
C LYS A 224 8.57 -3.71 0.47
N LYS A 225 9.33 -4.81 0.49
CA LYS A 225 9.49 -5.61 1.70
C LYS A 225 10.46 -4.94 2.67
N SER A 226 10.24 -5.16 3.97
CA SER A 226 11.22 -4.91 5.01
C SER A 226 12.46 -5.76 4.78
N THR A 227 13.64 -5.17 5.01
CA THR A 227 14.93 -5.83 4.80
C THR A 227 15.81 -5.70 6.03
N LEU A 228 16.86 -6.53 6.08
CA LEU A 228 17.92 -6.36 7.06
C LEU A 228 18.57 -4.98 6.94
N ASN A 229 18.79 -4.33 8.10
CA ASN A 229 19.54 -3.09 8.24
C ASN A 229 20.58 -3.29 9.35
N TYR A 230 21.85 -3.39 8.99
CA TYR A 230 22.94 -3.60 9.94
C TYR A 230 23.14 -2.36 10.83
N PHE A 231 22.90 -1.16 10.31
CA PHE A 231 22.99 0.08 11.08
C PHE A 231 22.02 0.08 12.27
N SER A 232 20.76 -0.28 12.05
CA SER A 232 19.75 -0.45 13.11
C SER A 232 20.03 -1.66 14.00
N LEU A 233 20.57 -2.75 13.46
CA LEU A 233 20.94 -3.94 14.22
C LEU A 233 22.01 -3.63 15.26
N PHE A 234 23.13 -3.01 14.86
CA PHE A 234 24.24 -2.72 15.78
C PHE A 234 24.02 -1.44 16.58
N GLY A 235 23.28 -0.46 16.05
CA GLY A 235 23.00 0.80 16.74
C GLY A 235 21.83 0.72 17.73
N SER A 236 20.87 -0.17 17.51
CA SER A 236 19.62 -0.21 18.30
C SER A 236 19.10 -1.62 18.61
N GLY A 237 19.82 -2.68 18.22
CA GLY A 237 19.41 -4.06 18.49
C GLY A 237 18.22 -4.53 17.64
N ILE A 238 17.84 -3.80 16.59
CA ILE A 238 16.70 -4.17 15.73
C ILE A 238 17.14 -5.30 14.79
N THR A 239 16.58 -6.48 14.99
CA THR A 239 16.92 -7.68 14.21
C THR A 239 15.98 -7.90 13.01
N HIS A 240 16.44 -8.68 12.03
CA HIS A 240 15.61 -9.08 10.90
C HIS A 240 15.90 -10.54 10.50
N PRO A 241 14.88 -11.35 10.13
CA PRO A 241 15.07 -12.76 9.74
C PRO A 241 16.04 -12.96 8.57
N ASP A 242 16.18 -11.98 7.68
CA ASP A 242 17.11 -12.04 6.56
C ASP A 242 18.57 -12.20 7.01
N PHE A 243 18.92 -11.85 8.25
CA PHE A 243 20.28 -12.05 8.78
C PHE A 243 20.75 -13.50 8.65
N ALA A 244 19.84 -14.48 8.78
CA ALA A 244 20.16 -15.90 8.61
C ALA A 244 20.45 -16.28 7.14
N LYS A 245 19.99 -15.46 6.18
CA LYS A 245 20.14 -15.68 4.74
C LYS A 245 21.25 -14.83 4.13
N ARG A 246 22.01 -14.08 4.93
CA ARG A 246 23.09 -13.20 4.45
C ARG A 246 24.18 -13.96 3.71
N TRP A 247 24.84 -13.29 2.78
CA TRP A 247 26.06 -13.77 2.14
C TRP A 247 27.17 -13.99 3.19
N GLN A 248 27.90 -15.10 3.08
CA GLN A 248 29.00 -15.45 4.01
C GLN A 248 30.30 -15.79 3.30
N LYS A 249 30.24 -16.35 2.09
CA LYS A 249 31.41 -16.74 1.29
C LYS A 249 31.14 -16.60 -0.21
N SER A 250 32.21 -16.53 -0.99
CA SER A 250 32.13 -16.51 -2.45
C SER A 250 31.33 -17.71 -2.98
N GLY A 251 30.43 -17.44 -3.93
CA GLY A 251 29.45 -18.38 -4.47
C GLY A 251 28.05 -18.17 -3.90
N ASP A 252 27.91 -17.62 -2.68
CA ASP A 252 26.61 -17.38 -2.03
C ASP A 252 25.76 -16.35 -2.79
N GLU A 253 26.38 -15.46 -3.58
CA GLU A 253 25.68 -14.47 -4.42
C GLU A 253 24.72 -15.10 -5.45
N ASN A 254 24.88 -16.39 -5.75
CA ASN A 254 23.98 -17.16 -6.62
C ASN A 254 22.79 -17.77 -5.86
N LEU A 255 22.82 -17.74 -4.53
CA LEU A 255 21.83 -18.36 -3.64
C LEU A 255 21.02 -17.33 -2.85
N THR A 256 21.63 -16.20 -2.54
CA THR A 256 21.01 -15.13 -1.76
C THR A 256 21.26 -13.76 -2.36
N THR A 257 20.32 -12.87 -2.09
CA THR A 257 20.43 -11.44 -2.40
C THR A 257 20.71 -10.62 -1.15
N VAL A 258 20.72 -11.24 0.04
CA VAL A 258 20.95 -10.54 1.30
C VAL A 258 22.45 -10.26 1.45
N PRO A 259 22.85 -8.97 1.58
CA PRO A 259 24.25 -8.58 1.68
C PRO A 259 25.02 -9.24 2.80
N SER A 260 26.35 -9.24 2.65
CA SER A 260 27.25 -9.64 3.74
C SER A 260 27.13 -8.71 4.96
N MET A 261 27.48 -9.25 6.12
CA MET A 261 27.63 -8.49 7.35
C MET A 261 28.96 -7.74 7.33
N VAL A 262 28.90 -6.42 7.56
CA VAL A 262 30.08 -5.56 7.69
C VAL A 262 30.08 -4.91 9.08
N TYR A 263 31.22 -4.97 9.77
CA TYR A 263 31.46 -4.28 11.03
C TYR A 263 32.95 -3.91 11.15
N PRO A 264 33.32 -2.70 11.62
CA PRO A 264 32.44 -1.60 12.03
C PRO A 264 31.67 -0.99 10.85
N LEU A 265 30.52 -0.40 11.14
CA LEU A 265 29.72 0.31 10.14
C LEU A 265 30.20 1.76 10.03
N PHE A 266 30.52 2.18 8.82
CA PHE A 266 30.96 3.56 8.55
C PHE A 266 29.81 4.49 8.11
N SER A 267 28.75 3.95 7.50
CA SER A 267 27.64 4.72 6.95
C SER A 267 26.37 3.86 6.77
N PRO A 268 25.15 4.43 6.94
CA PRO A 268 23.89 3.73 6.65
C PRO A 268 23.61 3.55 5.15
N ASN A 269 24.36 4.22 4.26
CA ASN A 269 24.06 4.31 2.83
C ASN A 269 24.02 2.93 2.15
N ARG A 270 24.85 1.97 2.57
CA ARG A 270 24.86 0.60 2.03
C ARG A 270 23.51 -0.09 2.24
N ASP A 271 22.98 -0.02 3.46
CA ASP A 271 21.73 -0.66 3.83
C ASP A 271 20.53 0.09 3.22
N GLN A 272 20.62 1.42 3.13
CA GLN A 272 19.62 2.25 2.46
C GLN A 272 19.53 1.96 0.95
N PHE A 273 20.68 1.82 0.27
CA PHE A 273 20.73 1.39 -1.13
C PHE A 273 20.10 0.01 -1.31
N TYR A 274 20.47 -0.96 -0.46
CA TYR A 274 19.89 -2.30 -0.52
C TYR A 274 18.37 -2.27 -0.32
N ALA A 275 17.86 -1.60 0.72
CA ALA A 275 16.43 -1.43 0.94
C ALA A 275 15.72 -0.69 -0.22
N GLY A 276 16.44 0.18 -0.93
CA GLY A 276 16.01 0.88 -2.15
C GLY A 276 16.05 0.07 -3.44
N SER A 277 16.60 -1.14 -3.43
CA SER A 277 16.90 -1.92 -4.63
C SER A 277 15.72 -2.75 -5.15
N SER A 278 15.68 -2.98 -6.46
CA SER A 278 14.60 -3.67 -7.18
C SER A 278 14.33 -5.09 -6.70
N VAL A 279 15.35 -5.74 -6.14
CA VAL A 279 15.27 -7.08 -5.56
C VAL A 279 14.33 -7.17 -4.34
N ASN A 280 14.03 -6.02 -3.72
CA ASN A 280 13.16 -5.91 -2.55
C ASN A 280 11.75 -5.40 -2.89
N VAL A 281 11.42 -5.28 -4.18
CA VAL A 281 10.07 -4.94 -4.64
C VAL A 281 9.32 -6.20 -5.04
N LEU A 282 8.13 -6.38 -4.48
CA LEU A 282 7.29 -7.56 -4.68
C LEU A 282 5.91 -7.17 -5.21
N LYS A 283 5.25 -8.09 -5.92
CA LYS A 283 3.85 -7.96 -6.31
C LYS A 283 2.91 -8.13 -5.12
N GLY A 284 1.96 -7.21 -4.98
CA GLY A 284 0.94 -7.21 -3.94
C GLY A 284 -0.30 -8.05 -4.26
N ASP A 285 -0.49 -8.45 -5.52
CA ASP A 285 -1.66 -9.19 -6.01
C ASP A 285 -2.05 -10.36 -5.06
N ASN A 286 -3.29 -10.35 -4.57
CA ASN A 286 -3.75 -11.30 -3.56
C ASN A 286 -5.28 -11.55 -3.57
N ILE A 287 -5.66 -12.68 -2.98
CA ILE A 287 -7.05 -13.07 -2.69
C ILE A 287 -7.13 -13.55 -1.24
N ARG A 288 -8.04 -13.00 -0.45
CA ARG A 288 -8.23 -13.31 0.97
C ARG A 288 -9.63 -13.89 1.24
N LEU A 289 -9.70 -14.82 2.17
CA LEU A 289 -10.95 -15.25 2.77
C LEU A 289 -11.22 -14.32 3.95
N GLN A 290 -12.07 -13.32 3.75
CA GLN A 290 -12.31 -12.28 4.75
C GLN A 290 -13.10 -12.84 5.92
N TYR A 291 -14.22 -13.51 5.63
CA TYR A 291 -15.03 -14.13 6.67
C TYR A 291 -15.89 -15.28 6.16
N ILE A 292 -16.25 -16.15 7.11
CA ILE A 292 -17.34 -17.11 7.02
C ILE A 292 -18.32 -16.79 8.15
N ARG A 293 -19.60 -16.65 7.83
CA ARG A 293 -20.68 -16.41 8.80
C ARG A 293 -21.76 -17.45 8.65
N LEU A 294 -22.06 -18.18 9.72
CA LEU A 294 -23.19 -19.09 9.81
C LEU A 294 -24.23 -18.52 10.74
N ASN A 295 -25.46 -18.36 10.25
CA ASN A 295 -26.61 -17.94 11.03
C ASN A 295 -27.63 -19.08 11.12
N TYR A 296 -28.31 -19.16 12.26
CA TYR A 296 -29.47 -20.03 12.47
C TYR A 296 -30.61 -19.24 13.10
N ASP A 297 -31.73 -19.15 12.40
CA ASP A 297 -32.94 -18.49 12.86
C ASP A 297 -33.81 -19.45 13.68
N VAL A 298 -34.00 -19.16 14.96
CA VAL A 298 -34.83 -19.94 15.86
C VAL A 298 -36.25 -19.40 15.80
N SER A 299 -37.15 -20.17 15.20
CA SER A 299 -38.58 -19.82 15.15
C SER A 299 -39.20 -19.68 16.55
N LYS A 300 -40.05 -18.67 16.75
CA LYS A 300 -40.97 -18.60 17.90
C LYS A 300 -41.93 -19.81 17.97
N PRO A 301 -42.20 -20.40 19.16
CA PRO A 301 -41.42 -20.38 20.39
C PRO A 301 -40.95 -21.80 20.74
N VAL A 302 -39.72 -22.16 20.35
CA VAL A 302 -39.08 -23.38 20.90
C VAL A 302 -38.77 -23.23 22.41
N LEU A 303 -38.91 -22.02 22.99
CA LEU A 303 -38.57 -21.70 24.38
C LEU A 303 -39.71 -21.16 25.24
N GLY A 304 -40.96 -21.10 24.75
CA GLY A 304 -42.11 -20.60 25.55
C GLY A 304 -42.10 -19.10 25.93
N LEU A 305 -41.02 -18.36 25.60
CA LEU A 305 -40.86 -16.93 25.89
C LEU A 305 -41.61 -16.07 24.85
N LYS A 306 -42.90 -15.79 25.12
CA LYS A 306 -43.80 -15.06 24.18
C LYS A 306 -43.34 -13.63 23.84
N PHE A 307 -42.49 -13.03 24.68
CA PHE A 307 -41.99 -11.66 24.55
C PHE A 307 -40.77 -11.52 23.61
N ILE A 308 -40.27 -12.59 22.97
CA ILE A 308 -39.10 -12.53 22.09
C ILE A 308 -39.49 -12.70 20.62
N GLN A 309 -39.96 -11.62 19.93
CA GLN A 309 -39.87 -11.39 18.45
C GLN A 309 -39.17 -12.47 17.62
N ASN A 310 -37.85 -12.46 17.70
CA ASN A 310 -36.97 -13.24 16.86
C ASN A 310 -35.73 -13.61 17.67
N LEU A 311 -35.18 -14.81 17.42
CA LEU A 311 -33.93 -15.24 18.02
C LEU A 311 -33.04 -15.78 16.89
N GLN A 312 -31.86 -15.19 16.73
CA GLN A 312 -30.86 -15.66 15.77
C GLN A 312 -29.55 -15.95 16.50
N LEU A 313 -29.01 -17.15 16.23
CA LEU A 313 -27.66 -17.51 16.62
C LEU A 313 -26.73 -17.27 15.42
N SER A 314 -25.56 -16.71 15.68
CA SER A 314 -24.55 -16.44 14.67
C SER A 314 -23.18 -16.93 15.11
N LEU A 315 -22.46 -17.55 14.19
CA LEU A 315 -21.06 -17.93 14.31
C LEU A 315 -20.31 -17.20 13.19
N ILE A 316 -19.30 -16.42 13.56
CA ILE A 316 -18.49 -15.63 12.63
C ILE A 316 -17.04 -16.03 12.82
N ALA A 317 -16.37 -16.34 11.72
CA ALA A 317 -14.93 -16.51 11.65
C ALA A 317 -14.39 -15.49 10.65
N SER A 318 -13.54 -14.57 11.08
CA SER A 318 -13.01 -13.47 10.26
C SER A 318 -11.48 -13.43 10.23
N GLU A 319 -10.93 -12.73 9.26
CA GLU A 319 -9.48 -12.60 9.01
C GLU A 319 -8.82 -13.97 8.79
N LEU A 320 -9.51 -14.87 8.07
CA LEU A 320 -9.07 -16.27 7.90
C LEU A 320 -7.77 -16.40 7.09
N GLY A 321 -7.44 -15.36 6.34
CA GLY A 321 -6.15 -15.15 5.69
C GLY A 321 -6.20 -15.33 4.17
N PHE A 322 -5.03 -15.54 3.58
CA PHE A 322 -4.87 -15.61 2.14
C PHE A 322 -5.30 -16.96 1.54
N ILE A 323 -6.12 -16.90 0.49
CA ILE A 323 -6.36 -18.01 -0.43
C ILE A 323 -5.19 -18.09 -1.43
N TRP A 324 -4.76 -16.93 -1.94
CA TRP A 324 -3.68 -16.84 -2.92
C TRP A 324 -2.94 -15.50 -2.79
N ARG A 325 -1.64 -15.51 -3.13
CA ARG A 325 -0.76 -14.33 -3.24
C ARG A 325 0.24 -14.53 -4.37
N ALA A 326 0.58 -13.45 -5.08
CA ALA A 326 1.58 -13.48 -6.14
C ALA A 326 3.03 -13.51 -5.62
N ASN A 327 3.30 -12.87 -4.47
CA ASN A 327 4.64 -12.86 -3.92
C ASN A 327 5.04 -14.24 -3.37
N LYS A 328 6.23 -14.72 -3.74
CA LYS A 328 6.74 -16.04 -3.35
C LYS A 328 7.22 -16.10 -1.90
N GLU A 329 7.47 -14.93 -1.30
CA GLU A 329 7.94 -14.79 0.08
C GLU A 329 6.82 -14.95 1.12
N LYS A 330 5.56 -15.08 0.68
CA LYS A 330 4.37 -15.24 1.54
C LYS A 330 4.19 -14.09 2.54
N LEU A 331 4.63 -12.89 2.15
CA LEU A 331 4.43 -11.67 2.90
C LEU A 331 3.01 -11.14 2.67
N ASP A 332 2.48 -10.47 3.69
CA ASP A 332 1.25 -9.69 3.58
C ASP A 332 1.61 -8.30 3.03
N PRO A 333 1.08 -7.91 1.85
CA PRO A 333 1.37 -6.62 1.23
C PRO A 333 1.00 -5.41 2.10
N ASP A 334 0.02 -5.52 3.00
CA ASP A 334 -0.46 -4.40 3.82
C ASP A 334 0.58 -3.96 4.86
N PHE A 335 1.52 -4.84 5.17
CA PHE A 335 2.54 -4.65 6.21
C PHE A 335 3.96 -4.53 5.63
N GLY A 336 4.07 -4.48 4.30
CA GLY A 336 5.30 -4.67 3.54
C GLY A 336 6.52 -3.90 4.05
N SER A 337 6.37 -2.63 4.41
CA SER A 337 7.47 -1.74 4.79
C SER A 337 7.75 -1.66 6.29
N SER A 338 6.95 -2.30 7.12
CA SER A 338 7.00 -2.16 8.58
C SER A 338 7.71 -3.33 9.25
N LEU A 339 8.83 -3.03 9.93
CA LEU A 339 9.66 -4.00 10.67
C LEU A 339 8.93 -4.68 11.85
N ASN A 340 7.82 -4.10 12.34
CA ASN A 340 7.12 -4.52 13.57
C ASN A 340 5.63 -4.78 13.38
N SER A 341 5.22 -5.23 12.20
CA SER A 341 3.81 -5.51 11.94
C SER A 341 3.48 -6.97 12.16
N TYR A 342 2.53 -7.19 13.07
CA TYR A 342 1.94 -8.50 13.29
C TYR A 342 0.85 -8.76 12.24
N PRO A 343 0.73 -10.00 11.75
CA PRO A 343 -0.40 -10.36 10.91
C PRO A 343 -1.71 -10.13 11.67
N VAL A 344 -2.75 -9.74 10.95
CA VAL A 344 -4.08 -9.56 11.54
C VAL A 344 -4.53 -10.87 12.20
N PRO A 345 -4.91 -10.86 13.50
CA PRO A 345 -5.32 -12.07 14.17
C PRO A 345 -6.67 -12.56 13.64
N ARG A 346 -6.77 -13.89 13.49
CA ARG A 346 -8.05 -14.56 13.22
C ARG A 346 -8.99 -14.34 14.39
N SER A 347 -10.24 -13.99 14.10
CA SER A 347 -11.26 -13.79 15.13
C SER A 347 -12.40 -14.78 14.94
N PHE A 348 -12.89 -15.33 16.06
CA PHE A 348 -14.03 -16.23 16.12
C PHE A 348 -15.03 -15.66 17.13
N ALA A 349 -16.27 -15.44 16.71
CA ALA A 349 -17.31 -14.86 17.52
C ALA A 349 -18.59 -15.69 17.49
N LEU A 350 -19.23 -15.83 18.65
CA LEU A 350 -20.59 -16.32 18.81
C LEU A 350 -21.47 -15.11 19.15
N GLY A 351 -22.52 -14.89 18.37
CA GLY A 351 -23.49 -13.81 18.59
C GLY A 351 -24.90 -14.33 18.77
N LEU A 352 -25.63 -13.69 19.68
CA LEU A 352 -27.08 -13.89 19.88
C LEU A 352 -27.78 -12.57 19.56
N ASN A 353 -28.74 -12.60 18.65
CA ASN A 353 -29.59 -11.45 18.34
C ASN A 353 -31.03 -11.75 18.77
N LEU A 354 -31.59 -10.86 19.60
CA LEU A 354 -32.95 -10.95 20.13
C LEU A 354 -33.75 -9.72 19.68
N THR A 355 -34.92 -9.97 19.13
CA THR A 355 -35.95 -8.94 18.92
C THR A 355 -37.11 -9.22 19.88
N PHE A 356 -37.66 -8.20 20.54
CA PHE A 356 -38.69 -8.33 21.56
C PHE A 356 -40.08 -8.01 21.02
#